data_AF-A0A1C5XBS5-F1
#
_entry.id   AF-A0A1C5XBS5-F1
#
_cell.length_a   1.000
_cell.length_b   1.000
_cell.length_c   1.000
_cell.angle_alpha   90.00
_cell.angle_beta   90.00
_cell.angle_gamma   90.00
#
_symmetry.space_group_name_H-M   'P 1'
#
loop_
_entity.id
_entity.type
_entity.pdbx_description
1 polymer ?
#
loop_
_entity_poly.entity_id
_entity_poly.type
_entity_poly.pdbx_seq_one_letter_code
_entity_poly.pdbx_strand_id
1 'polypeptide(L)'
;MWQRNNGQAREELQIKFTGYLIQAVRRTQRDYLKALYAYSNQETLTDTIFVVSQTLEQEVMERLPLWENIESGALLYALKQLDERERYVFLARVLDKRPFDVIGVQLGLSYKGAAAVYYRAIRKLKKSIEGVNGYDI
;
A
#
# COMPACT_ATOMS: atom_id res chain seq x y z
N MET A 1 -70.76 23.33 -47.60
CA MET A 1 -69.69 24.35 -47.60
C MET A 1 -68.39 23.67 -47.21
N TRP A 2 -67.36 23.69 -48.07
CA TRP A 2 -66.06 23.10 -47.76
C TRP A 2 -65.17 24.16 -47.11
N GLN A 3 -64.77 23.95 -45.85
CA GLN A 3 -63.80 24.80 -45.19
C GLN A 3 -62.42 24.52 -45.80
N ARG A 4 -61.78 25.55 -46.39
CA ARG A 4 -60.40 25.47 -46.86
C ARG A 4 -59.46 25.39 -45.65
N ASN A 5 -58.52 24.44 -45.69
CA ASN A 5 -57.46 24.31 -44.69
C ASN A 5 -56.58 25.57 -44.71
N ASN A 6 -56.54 26.28 -43.59
CA ASN A 6 -55.83 27.55 -43.40
C ASN A 6 -54.39 27.37 -42.89
N GLY A 7 -53.81 26.16 -42.94
CA GLY A 7 -52.43 25.88 -42.53
C GLY A 7 -52.24 25.75 -41.00
N GLN A 8 -53.18 26.25 -40.21
CA GLN A 8 -53.15 26.26 -38.75
C GLN A 8 -53.02 24.84 -38.14
N ALA A 9 -53.69 23.85 -38.72
CA ALA A 9 -53.60 22.45 -38.28
C ALA A 9 -52.19 21.85 -38.43
N ARG A 10 -51.42 22.30 -39.44
CA ARG A 10 -50.04 21.85 -39.68
C ARG A 10 -49.08 22.47 -38.67
N GLU A 11 -49.26 23.75 -38.36
CA GLU A 11 -48.48 24.46 -37.35
C GLU A 11 -48.72 23.89 -35.95
N GLU A 12 -49.98 23.63 -35.58
CA GLU A 12 -50.32 22.99 -34.30
C GLU A 12 -49.71 21.58 -34.16
N LEU A 13 -49.69 20.81 -35.25
CA LEU A 13 -49.08 19.49 -35.28
C LEU A 13 -47.55 19.58 -35.12
N GLN A 14 -46.92 20.53 -35.81
CA GLN A 14 -45.49 20.78 -35.69
C GLN A 14 -45.10 21.19 -34.26
N ILE A 15 -45.85 22.10 -33.63
CA ILE A 15 -45.63 22.53 -32.24
C ILE A 15 -45.73 21.33 -31.28
N LYS A 16 -46.77 20.49 -31.44
CA LYS A 16 -46.95 19.29 -30.62
C LYS A 16 -45.79 18.31 -30.81
N PHE A 17 -45.40 18.04 -32.06
CA PHE A 17 -44.30 17.14 -32.39
C PHE A 17 -42.97 17.62 -31.79
N THR A 18 -42.64 18.90 -31.93
CA THR A 18 -41.45 19.49 -31.32
C THR A 18 -41.47 19.39 -29.79
N GLY A 19 -42.62 19.63 -29.16
CA GLY A 19 -42.80 19.46 -27.72
C GLY A 19 -42.52 18.03 -27.24
N TYR A 20 -43.07 17.03 -27.94
CA TYR A 20 -42.81 15.62 -27.64
C TYR A 20 -41.34 15.24 -27.81
N LEU A 21 -40.70 15.70 -28.89
CA LEU A 21 -39.27 15.44 -29.14
C LEU A 21 -38.39 16.00 -28.02
N ILE A 22 -38.59 17.27 -27.65
CA ILE A 22 -37.83 17.92 -26.56
C ILE A 22 -38.01 17.13 -25.25
N GLN A 23 -39.25 16.69 -24.97
CA GLN A 23 -39.52 15.95 -23.75
C GLN A 23 -38.91 14.53 -23.76
N ALA A 24 -38.91 13.84 -24.90
CA ALA A 24 -38.27 12.55 -25.07
C ALA A 24 -36.74 12.64 -24.86
N VAL A 25 -36.10 13.65 -25.45
CA VAL A 25 -34.66 13.90 -25.27
C VAL A 25 -34.32 14.20 -23.80
N ARG A 26 -35.11 15.05 -23.13
CA ARG A 26 -34.90 15.35 -21.70
C ARG A 26 -35.06 14.13 -20.80
N ARG A 27 -36.02 13.24 -21.12
CA ARG A 27 -36.24 11.99 -20.36
C ARG A 27 -35.09 11.02 -20.55
N THR A 28 -34.70 10.76 -21.80
CA THR A 28 -33.58 9.86 -22.12
C THR A 28 -32.26 10.31 -21.49
N GLN A 29 -31.95 11.62 -21.52
CA GLN A 29 -30.78 12.15 -20.83
C GLN A 29 -30.82 11.89 -19.32
N ARG A 30 -31.97 12.12 -18.68
CA ARG A 30 -32.15 11.88 -17.25
C ARG A 30 -31.98 10.41 -16.90
N ASP A 31 -32.58 9.53 -17.69
CA ASP A 31 -32.53 8.08 -17.44
C ASP A 31 -31.10 7.54 -17.62
N TYR A 32 -30.38 8.04 -18.64
CA TYR A 32 -28.95 7.74 -18.82
C TYR A 32 -28.11 8.15 -17.60
N LEU A 33 -28.26 9.39 -17.12
CA LEU A 33 -27.51 9.86 -15.96
C LEU A 33 -27.85 9.06 -14.69
N LYS A 34 -29.12 8.72 -14.48
CA LYS A 34 -29.53 7.87 -13.37
C LYS A 34 -28.88 6.49 -13.43
N ALA A 35 -28.83 5.87 -14.60
CA ALA A 35 -28.17 4.59 -14.80
C ALA A 35 -26.66 4.69 -14.52
N LEU A 36 -26.02 5.76 -15.01
CA LEU A 36 -24.61 6.03 -14.78
C LEU A 36 -24.29 6.21 -13.28
N TYR A 37 -25.11 6.99 -12.55
CA TYR A 37 -24.94 7.17 -11.11
C TYR A 37 -25.17 5.87 -10.31
N ALA A 38 -26.20 5.10 -10.68
CA ALA A 38 -26.47 3.81 -10.05
C ALA A 38 -25.29 2.83 -10.22
N TYR A 39 -24.66 2.83 -11.40
CA TYR A 39 -23.45 2.06 -11.68
C TYR A 39 -22.26 2.56 -10.84
N SER A 40 -22.03 3.88 -10.81
CA SER A 40 -20.92 4.45 -10.01
C SER A 40 -21.03 4.21 -8.51
N ASN A 41 -22.26 4.11 -7.98
CA ASN A 41 -22.49 3.84 -6.56
C ASN A 41 -22.34 2.35 -6.21
N GLN A 42 -22.17 1.47 -7.20
CA GLN A 42 -21.96 0.03 -7.02
C GLN A 42 -20.51 -0.39 -7.25
N GLU A 43 -19.68 0.46 -7.85
CA GLU A 43 -18.27 0.18 -8.10
C GLU A 43 -17.34 0.98 -7.18
N THR A 44 -16.58 0.26 -6.35
CA THR A 44 -15.44 0.84 -5.65
C THR A 44 -14.26 0.91 -6.62
N LEU A 45 -13.74 2.11 -6.89
CA LEU A 45 -12.51 2.30 -7.66
C LEU A 45 -11.38 1.42 -7.09
N THR A 46 -10.99 0.38 -7.84
CA THR A 46 -9.99 -0.59 -7.38
C THR A 46 -8.57 -0.05 -7.56
N ASP A 47 -8.37 0.85 -8.52
CA ASP A 47 -7.06 1.44 -8.82
C ASP A 47 -6.50 2.31 -7.68
N THR A 48 -7.36 2.95 -6.89
CA THR A 48 -6.91 3.72 -5.71
C THR A 48 -6.55 2.83 -4.52
N ILE A 49 -7.14 1.64 -4.42
CA ILE A 49 -6.84 0.68 -3.34
C ILE A 49 -5.47 0.04 -3.57
N PHE A 50 -5.07 -0.18 -4.83
CA PHE A 50 -3.77 -0.80 -5.13
C PHE A 50 -2.58 0.13 -4.84
N VAL A 51 -2.73 1.45 -5.02
CA VAL A 51 -1.68 2.43 -4.69
C VAL A 51 -1.53 2.66 -3.17
N VAL A 52 -2.60 2.42 -2.40
CA VAL A 52 -2.65 2.64 -0.94
C VAL A 52 -2.46 1.34 -0.14
N SER A 53 -2.15 0.22 -0.78
CA SER A 53 -2.01 -1.09 -0.10
C SER A 53 -0.69 -1.24 0.68
N GLN A 54 -0.26 -0.18 1.37
CA GLN A 54 0.40 -0.36 2.66
C GLN A 54 -0.74 -0.65 3.63
N THR A 55 -0.88 -1.91 4.07
CA THR A 55 -1.97 -2.25 4.99
C THR A 55 -1.83 -1.39 6.25
N LEU A 56 -2.94 -1.05 6.91
CA LEU A 56 -2.88 -0.32 8.20
C LEU A 56 -1.91 -1.00 9.18
N GLU A 57 -1.84 -2.34 9.13
CA GLU A 57 -0.86 -3.14 9.86
C GLU A 57 0.58 -2.81 9.49
N GLN A 58 0.91 -2.70 8.20
CA GLN A 58 2.24 -2.30 7.74
C GLN A 58 2.58 -0.85 8.14
N GLU A 59 1.62 0.07 8.05
CA GLU A 59 1.83 1.46 8.49
C GLU A 59 2.07 1.56 10.00
N VAL A 60 1.35 0.76 10.80
CA VAL A 60 1.54 0.68 12.25
C VAL A 60 2.88 0.03 12.59
N MET A 61 3.22 -1.09 11.94
CA MET A 61 4.50 -1.79 12.09
C MET A 61 5.70 -0.87 11.81
N GLU A 62 5.66 -0.05 10.76
CA GLU A 62 6.74 0.89 10.44
C GLU A 62 6.98 1.95 11.52
N ARG A 63 5.97 2.23 12.36
CA ARG A 63 6.06 3.19 13.47
C ARG A 63 6.49 2.56 14.79
N LEU A 64 6.46 1.23 14.90
CA LEU A 64 6.86 0.53 16.12
C LEU A 64 8.39 0.48 16.27
N PRO A 65 8.91 0.47 17.50
CA PRO A 65 10.32 0.21 17.76
C PRO A 65 10.77 -1.11 17.12
N LEU A 66 12.00 -1.17 16.60
CA LEU A 66 12.55 -2.37 15.95
C LEU A 66 12.38 -3.66 16.77
N TRP A 67 12.44 -3.56 18.10
CA TRP A 67 12.32 -4.72 18.99
C TRP A 67 10.91 -5.30 19.08
N GLU A 68 9.89 -4.51 18.77
CA GLU A 68 8.48 -4.91 18.77
C GLU A 68 8.08 -5.49 17.41
N ASN A 69 8.83 -5.16 16.35
CA ASN A 69 8.62 -5.68 15.00
C ASN A 69 9.25 -7.06 14.74
N ILE A 70 10.07 -7.60 15.66
CA ILE A 70 10.71 -8.90 15.49
C ILE A 70 9.78 -9.99 16.02
N GLU A 71 9.07 -10.68 15.11
CA GLU A 71 8.15 -11.77 15.44
C GLU A 71 8.85 -13.00 16.03
N SER A 72 10.08 -13.28 15.59
CA SER A 72 10.85 -14.44 16.06
C SER A 72 11.43 -14.18 17.45
N GLY A 73 10.84 -14.79 18.48
CA GLY A 73 11.33 -14.73 19.85
C GLY A 73 12.77 -15.23 20.01
N ALA A 74 13.15 -16.29 19.29
CA ALA A 74 14.52 -16.83 19.29
C ALA A 74 15.53 -15.83 18.70
N LEU A 75 15.18 -15.16 17.60
CA LEU A 75 16.02 -14.12 17.00
C LEU A 75 16.13 -12.91 17.92
N LEU A 76 15.01 -12.46 18.50
CA LEU A 76 14.98 -11.34 19.45
C LEU A 76 15.88 -11.63 20.66
N TYR A 77 15.79 -12.82 21.23
CA TYR A 77 16.64 -13.26 22.33
C TYR A 77 18.12 -13.26 21.91
N ALA A 78 18.46 -13.88 20.78
CA ALA A 78 19.83 -13.94 20.29
C ALA A 78 20.44 -12.55 20.03
N LEU A 79 19.66 -11.61 19.49
CA LEU A 79 20.10 -10.21 19.27
C LEU A 79 20.34 -9.46 20.58
N LYS A 80 19.54 -9.74 21.62
CA LYS A 80 19.74 -9.19 22.98
C LYS A 80 21.01 -9.75 23.64
N GLN A 81 21.44 -10.96 23.30
CA GLN A 81 22.67 -11.57 23.83
C GLN A 81 23.96 -11.06 23.17
N LEU A 82 23.88 -10.45 21.98
CA LEU A 82 25.03 -9.76 21.40
C LEU A 82 25.40 -8.54 22.25
N ASP A 83 26.70 -8.27 22.37
CA ASP A 83 27.15 -7.02 22.96
C ASP A 83 26.75 -5.83 22.08
N GLU A 84 26.74 -4.62 22.64
CA GLU A 84 26.26 -3.42 21.96
C GLU A 84 26.99 -3.17 20.64
N ARG A 85 28.30 -3.43 20.61
CA ARG A 85 29.14 -3.21 19.44
C ARG A 85 28.88 -4.25 18.35
N GLU A 86 28.82 -5.52 18.70
CA GLU A 86 28.46 -6.62 17.79
C GLU A 86 27.07 -6.41 17.22
N ARG A 87 26.11 -6.02 18.06
CA ARG A 87 24.74 -5.72 17.67
C ARG A 87 24.69 -4.55 16.69
N TYR A 88 25.39 -3.46 16.98
CA TYR A 88 25.47 -2.30 16.08
C TYR A 88 26.04 -2.68 14.72
N VAL A 89 27.20 -3.37 14.70
CA VAL A 89 27.84 -3.79 13.45
C VAL A 89 26.93 -4.70 12.63
N PHE A 90 26.23 -5.63 13.29
CA PHE A 90 25.29 -6.52 12.63
C PHE A 90 24.11 -5.77 12.02
N LEU A 91 23.41 -4.94 12.80
CA LEU A 91 22.22 -4.22 12.36
C LEU A 91 22.56 -3.18 11.27
N ALA A 92 23.66 -2.43 11.43
CA ALA A 92 24.12 -1.47 10.42
C ALA A 92 24.47 -2.16 9.09
N ARG A 93 24.93 -3.42 9.13
CA ARG A 93 25.25 -4.17 7.92
C ARG A 93 24.02 -4.79 7.28
N VAL A 94 23.10 -5.33 8.07
CA VAL A 94 21.93 -6.09 7.57
C VAL A 94 20.77 -5.18 7.18
N LEU A 95 20.47 -4.17 8.00
CA LEU A 95 19.34 -3.27 7.78
C LEU A 95 19.73 -2.09 6.88
N ASP A 96 20.76 -1.35 7.30
CA ASP A 96 21.18 -0.14 6.58
C ASP A 96 22.10 -0.44 5.37
N LYS A 97 22.51 -1.70 5.19
CA LYS A 97 23.43 -2.15 4.13
C LYS A 97 24.76 -1.38 4.08
N ARG A 98 25.19 -0.77 5.19
CA ARG A 98 26.43 0.02 5.27
C ARG A 98 27.65 -0.85 4.98
N PRO A 99 28.65 -0.36 4.23
CA PRO A 99 29.88 -1.10 3.99
C PRO A 99 30.82 -1.04 5.22
N PHE A 100 31.77 -1.99 5.32
CA PHE A 100 32.58 -2.16 6.54
C PHE A 100 33.60 -1.05 6.78
N ASP A 101 33.98 -0.31 5.75
CA ASP A 101 34.75 0.93 5.83
C ASP A 101 34.00 2.00 6.62
N VAL A 102 32.73 2.26 6.29
CA VAL A 102 31.90 3.26 6.99
C VAL A 102 31.65 2.85 8.44
N ILE A 103 31.28 1.58 8.67
CA ILE A 103 31.08 1.03 10.02
C ILE A 103 32.39 1.08 10.82
N GLY A 104 33.51 0.79 10.15
CA GLY A 104 34.84 0.84 10.74
C GLY A 104 35.18 2.24 11.24
N VAL A 105 35.05 3.25 10.37
CA VAL A 105 35.30 4.66 10.75
C VAL A 105 34.45 5.09 11.93
N GLN A 106 33.15 4.76 11.96
CA GLN A 106 32.24 5.12 13.05
C GLN A 106 32.62 4.50 14.40
N LEU A 107 33.23 3.32 14.39
CA LEU A 107 33.63 2.59 15.59
C LEU A 107 35.13 2.68 15.90
N GLY A 108 35.90 3.45 15.12
CA GLY A 108 37.37 3.51 15.26
C GLY A 108 38.07 2.20 14.90
N LEU A 109 37.53 1.42 13.97
CA LEU A 109 38.05 0.14 13.50
C LEU A 109 38.55 0.21 12.06
N SER A 110 39.51 -0.65 11.74
CA SER A 110 39.82 -0.94 10.35
C SER A 110 38.67 -1.70 9.68
N TYR A 111 38.61 -1.64 8.34
CA TYR A 111 37.70 -2.46 7.54
C TYR A 111 37.69 -3.93 7.98
N LYS A 112 38.88 -4.52 8.17
CA LYS A 112 39.04 -5.91 8.60
C LYS A 112 38.53 -6.13 10.02
N GLY A 113 38.71 -5.15 10.91
CA GLY A 113 38.18 -5.17 12.27
C GLY A 113 36.65 -5.17 12.30
N ALA A 114 36.02 -4.29 11.53
CA ALA A 114 34.56 -4.25 11.40
C ALA A 114 34.00 -5.55 10.81
N ALA A 115 34.64 -6.08 9.74
CA ALA A 115 34.26 -7.35 9.14
C ALA A 115 34.41 -8.53 10.13
N ALA A 116 35.49 -8.57 10.91
CA ALA A 116 35.69 -9.62 11.91
C ALA A 116 34.61 -9.60 13.00
N VAL A 117 34.24 -8.41 13.49
CA VAL A 117 33.13 -8.25 14.46
C VAL A 117 31.82 -8.73 13.84
N TYR A 118 31.54 -8.36 12.60
CA TYR A 118 30.32 -8.79 11.89
C TYR A 118 30.20 -10.31 11.79
N TYR A 119 31.23 -10.99 11.29
CA TYR A 119 31.17 -12.44 11.14
C TYR A 119 31.17 -13.18 12.48
N ARG A 120 31.78 -12.60 13.52
CA ARG A 120 31.68 -13.13 14.89
C ARG A 120 30.25 -13.01 15.43
N ALA A 121 29.60 -11.87 15.23
CA ALA A 121 28.20 -11.65 15.62
C ALA A 121 27.27 -12.67 14.93
N ILE A 122 27.43 -12.89 13.62
CA ILE A 122 26.67 -13.93 12.89
C ILE A 122 26.88 -15.31 13.51
N ARG A 123 28.13 -15.68 13.83
CA ARG A 123 28.42 -17.00 14.43
C ARG A 123 27.73 -17.16 15.78
N LYS A 124 27.72 -16.11 16.62
CA LYS A 124 27.00 -16.11 17.90
C LYS A 124 25.49 -16.24 17.71
N LEU A 125 24.91 -15.48 16.79
CA LEU A 125 23.48 -15.55 16.48
C LEU A 125 23.05 -16.95 16.04
N LYS A 126 23.77 -17.55 15.08
CA LYS A 126 23.49 -18.92 14.61
C LYS A 126 23.54 -19.92 15.76
N LYS A 127 24.61 -19.89 16.57
CA LYS A 127 24.74 -20.78 17.73
C LYS A 127 23.61 -20.59 18.74
N SER A 128 23.19 -19.35 19.01
CA SER A 128 22.11 -19.06 19.94
C SER A 128 20.77 -19.58 19.43
N ILE A 129 20.47 -19.41 18.14
CA ILE A 129 19.20 -19.84 17.54
C ILE A 129 19.14 -21.38 17.42
N GLU A 130 20.24 -22.00 17.00
CA GLU A 130 20.38 -23.47 16.96
C GLU A 130 20.26 -24.10 18.36
N GLY A 131 20.83 -23.44 19.38
CA GLY A 131 20.72 -23.87 20.77
C GLY A 131 19.29 -23.76 21.31
N VAL A 132 18.54 -22.70 20.97
CA VAL A 132 17.13 -22.53 21.38
C VAL A 132 16.24 -23.60 20.75
N ASN A 133 16.43 -23.92 19.48
CA ASN A 133 15.66 -24.98 18.79
C ASN A 133 15.93 -26.40 19.34
N GLY A 134 17.01 -26.61 20.11
CA GLY A 134 17.35 -27.91 20.71
C GLY A 134 16.75 -28.16 22.09
N TYR A 135 16.15 -27.14 22.72
CA TYR A 135 15.54 -27.24 24.07
C TYR A 135 14.01 -27.16 24.06
N ASP A 136 13.38 -27.12 22.88
CA ASP A 136 11.93 -27.25 22.70
C ASP A 136 11.59 -28.58 22.00
N ILE A 137 11.69 -29.70 22.75
CA ILE A 137 10.87 -30.92 22.60
C ILE A 137 10.53 -31.45 23.99
#